data_AF-A0A5B7B826-F1
#
_entry.id   AF-A0A5B7B826-F1
#
_cell.length_a   1.000
_cell.length_b   1.000
_cell.length_c   1.000
_cell.angle_alpha   90.00
_cell.angle_beta   90.00
_cell.angle_gamma   90.00
#
_symmetry.space_group_name_H-M   'P 1'
#
loop_
_entity.id
_entity.type
_entity.pdbx_description
1 polymer ?
#
loop_
_entity_poly.entity_id
_entity_poly.type
_entity_poly.pdbx_seq_one_letter_code
_entity_poly.pdbx_strand_id
1 'polypeptide(L)'
;MMLVESLMMIVASIVPNFLMGIITGAGIQGLMMLAGGFYRLPNDLPKPFWRYPLHYISFHKYAIQGLFKNEFEGLTFPNNQAGGPLVVNGEYILRDIWQVEMGYSKWVNLAILLGMVVLYRCIFLAIIKIVENVKPVIRVFMSVPPKHTKQVMAKPTATPLHEASL
;
A
#
# COMPACT_ATOMS: atom_id res chain seq x y z
N MET A 1 -0.69 -11.88 11.69
CA MET A 1 -0.51 -12.72 10.49
C MET A 1 -1.50 -12.37 9.37
N MET A 2 -2.82 -12.39 9.59
CA MET A 2 -3.82 -12.15 8.53
C MET A 2 -3.63 -10.85 7.72
N LEU A 3 -3.25 -9.74 8.34
CA LEU A 3 -3.01 -8.47 7.65
C LEU A 3 -1.80 -8.51 6.73
N VAL A 4 -0.71 -9.13 7.19
CA VAL A 4 0.53 -9.30 6.42
C VAL A 4 0.27 -10.18 5.21
N GLU A 5 -0.42 -11.29 5.42
CA GLU A 5 -0.83 -12.19 4.34
C GLU A 5 -1.69 -11.45 3.31
N SER A 6 -2.70 -10.70 3.78
CA SER A 6 -3.58 -9.88 2.93
C SER A 6 -2.81 -8.85 2.10
N LEU A 7 -1.85 -8.17 2.71
CA LEU A 7 -0.96 -7.23 2.02
C LEU A 7 -0.09 -7.93 0.98
N MET A 8 0.50 -9.09 1.31
CA MET A 8 1.35 -9.82 0.37
C MET A 8 0.59 -10.34 -0.84
N MET A 9 -0.69 -10.72 -0.69
CA MET A 9 -1.52 -11.08 -1.85
C MET A 9 -1.77 -9.90 -2.79
N ILE A 10 -2.00 -8.69 -2.24
CA ILE A 10 -2.12 -7.47 -3.05
C ILE A 10 -0.82 -7.25 -3.84
N VAL A 11 0.33 -7.28 -3.16
CA VAL A 11 1.64 -7.09 -3.80
C VAL A 11 1.87 -8.13 -4.90
N ALA A 12 1.60 -9.41 -4.62
CA ALA A 12 1.76 -10.50 -5.58
C ALA A 12 0.84 -10.37 -6.80
N SER A 13 -0.33 -9.76 -6.67
CA SER A 13 -1.27 -9.55 -7.79
C SER A 13 -0.84 -8.45 -8.76
N ILE A 14 0.03 -7.54 -8.33
CA ILE A 14 0.47 -6.37 -9.11
C ILE A 14 1.81 -6.63 -9.79
N VAL A 15 2.71 -7.31 -9.09
CA VAL A 15 4.10 -7.47 -9.52
C VAL A 15 4.25 -8.67 -10.46
N PRO A 16 5.03 -8.58 -11.55
CA PRO A 16 5.10 -9.62 -12.58
C PRO A 16 5.88 -10.89 -12.18
N ASN A 17 6.70 -10.84 -11.12
CA ASN A 17 7.52 -11.97 -10.68
C ASN A 17 7.70 -12.03 -9.14
N PHE A 18 8.04 -13.22 -8.65
CA PHE A 18 8.11 -13.52 -7.21
C PHE A 18 9.19 -12.72 -6.46
N LEU A 19 10.40 -12.59 -7.04
CA LEU A 19 11.51 -11.89 -6.39
C LEU A 19 11.18 -10.42 -6.16
N MET A 20 10.64 -9.74 -7.17
CA MET A 20 10.20 -8.36 -7.05
C MET A 20 9.03 -8.24 -6.04
N GLY A 21 8.18 -9.27 -5.92
CA GLY A 21 7.14 -9.34 -4.91
C GLY A 21 7.69 -9.37 -3.48
N ILE A 22 8.72 -10.18 -3.22
CA ILE A 22 9.40 -10.24 -1.91
C ILE A 22 10.06 -8.89 -1.59
N ILE A 23 10.86 -8.35 -2.51
CA ILE A 23 11.59 -7.09 -2.28
C ILE A 23 10.60 -5.94 -2.00
N THR A 24 9.56 -5.82 -2.83
CA THR A 24 8.52 -4.79 -2.67
C THR A 24 7.74 -5.00 -1.36
N GLY A 25 7.34 -6.23 -1.06
CA GLY A 25 6.59 -6.56 0.14
C GLY A 25 7.38 -6.25 1.42
N ALA A 26 8.64 -6.65 1.48
CA ALA A 26 9.54 -6.36 2.59
C ALA A 26 9.76 -4.85 2.76
N GLY A 27 9.94 -4.11 1.65
CA GLY A 27 10.07 -2.65 1.68
C GLY A 27 8.84 -1.95 2.25
N ILE A 28 7.64 -2.35 1.79
CA ILE A 28 6.37 -1.80 2.31
C ILE A 28 6.19 -2.15 3.78
N GLN A 29 6.45 -3.40 4.18
CA GLN A 29 6.36 -3.81 5.58
C GLN A 29 7.32 -3.04 6.48
N GLY A 30 8.58 -2.88 6.06
CA GLY A 30 9.59 -2.12 6.79
C GLY A 30 9.17 -0.66 6.95
N LEU A 31 8.68 -0.03 5.88
CA LEU A 31 8.21 1.36 5.94
C LEU A 31 6.99 1.51 6.87
N MET A 32 6.02 0.60 6.80
CA MET A 32 4.86 0.59 7.69
C MET A 32 5.27 0.39 9.15
N MET A 33 6.28 -0.45 9.42
CA MET A 33 6.80 -0.68 10.77
C MET A 33 7.44 0.59 11.34
N LEU A 34 8.24 1.31 10.55
CA LEU A 34 8.82 2.60 10.94
C LEU A 34 7.74 3.65 11.24
N ALA A 35 6.68 3.67 10.43
CA ALA A 35 5.53 4.53 10.64
C ALA A 35 4.58 4.04 11.76
N GLY A 36 4.85 2.89 12.40
CA GLY A 36 3.99 2.27 13.41
C GLY A 36 3.92 2.98 14.76
N GLY A 37 4.74 4.02 14.98
CA GLY A 37 4.70 4.84 16.20
C GLY A 37 5.53 4.30 17.39
N PHE A 38 6.18 3.13 17.25
CA PHE A 38 7.08 2.59 18.27
C PHE A 38 8.49 3.18 18.20
N TYR A 39 9.09 3.22 17.00
CA TYR A 39 10.46 3.73 16.81
C TYR A 39 10.56 5.26 16.90
N ARG A 40 9.48 5.96 16.55
CA ARG A 40 9.39 7.41 16.61
C ARG A 40 7.98 7.78 17.03
N LEU A 41 7.87 8.64 18.03
CA LEU A 41 6.59 9.04 18.60
C LEU A 41 5.74 9.79 17.56
N PRO A 42 4.40 9.64 17.59
CA PRO A 42 3.47 10.32 16.69
C PRO A 42 3.72 11.83 16.54
N ASN A 43 4.16 12.52 17.60
CA ASN A 43 4.41 13.96 17.56
C ASN A 43 5.76 14.37 16.97
N ASP A 44 6.74 13.47 16.94
CA ASP A 44 8.08 13.75 16.42
C ASP A 44 8.23 13.39 14.93
N LEU A 45 7.18 12.84 14.30
CA LEU A 45 7.17 12.50 12.88
C LEU A 45 6.95 13.76 12.01
N PRO A 46 7.76 13.93 10.94
CA PRO A 46 7.57 15.05 10.01
C PRO A 46 6.20 14.97 9.34
N LYS A 47 5.46 16.08 9.44
CA LYS A 47 4.01 16.16 9.18
C LYS A 47 3.55 15.74 7.77
N PRO A 48 4.22 16.12 6.65
CA PRO A 48 3.61 15.99 5.32
C PRO A 48 3.55 14.58 4.73
N PHE A 49 4.46 13.68 5.12
CA PHE A 49 4.56 12.34 4.52
C PHE A 49 4.50 11.24 5.57
N TRP A 50 5.21 11.42 6.69
CA TRP A 50 5.35 10.41 7.72
C TRP A 50 4.15 10.37 8.66
N ARG A 51 3.68 11.54 9.12
CA ARG A 51 2.49 11.62 9.99
C ARG A 51 1.19 11.40 9.22
N TYR A 52 1.07 11.98 8.03
CA TYR A 52 -0.03 11.73 7.11
C TYR A 52 0.58 11.45 5.73
N PRO A 53 0.25 10.34 5.03
CA PRO A 53 -0.71 9.29 5.38
C PRO A 53 -0.08 8.03 6.01
N LEU A 54 1.26 7.89 6.00
CA LEU A 54 1.94 6.63 6.34
C LEU A 54 1.63 6.09 7.74
N HIS A 55 1.61 6.96 8.75
CA HIS A 55 1.28 6.56 10.12
C HIS A 55 -0.15 6.01 10.26
N TYR A 56 -1.13 6.61 9.57
CA TYR A 56 -2.55 6.20 9.67
C TYR A 56 -2.89 4.97 8.83
N ILE A 57 -2.17 4.74 7.73
CA ILE A 57 -2.30 3.53 6.90
C ILE A 57 -1.62 2.33 7.56
N SER A 58 -0.58 2.56 8.38
CA SER A 58 0.14 1.47 9.02
C SER A 58 -0.74 0.72 10.02
N PHE A 59 -1.02 -0.56 9.73
CA PHE A 59 -1.71 -1.42 10.69
C PHE A 59 -0.92 -1.60 11.99
N HIS A 60 0.41 -1.44 11.95
CA HIS A 60 1.26 -1.52 13.15
C HIS A 60 0.89 -0.45 14.18
N LYS A 61 0.47 0.75 13.75
CA LYS A 61 -0.04 1.79 14.66
C LYS A 61 -1.12 1.23 15.59
N TYR A 62 -2.17 0.67 15.00
CA TYR A 62 -3.34 0.20 15.76
C TYR A 62 -3.02 -1.05 16.57
N ALA A 63 -2.14 -1.92 16.07
CA ALA A 63 -1.67 -3.09 16.81
C ALA A 63 -0.88 -2.68 18.06
N ILE A 64 0.10 -1.79 17.92
CA ILE A 64 0.93 -1.30 19.04
C ILE A 64 0.08 -0.51 20.02
N GLN A 65 -0.79 0.39 19.56
CA GLN A 65 -1.70 1.13 20.44
C GLN A 65 -2.67 0.20 21.18
N GLY A 66 -3.15 -0.87 20.54
CA GLY A 66 -3.98 -1.90 21.16
C GLY A 66 -3.22 -2.68 22.25
N LEU A 67 -1.99 -3.11 21.96
CA LEU A 67 -1.10 -3.79 22.89
C LEU A 67 -0.78 -2.93 24.11
N PHE A 68 -0.39 -1.66 23.91
CA PHE A 68 -0.11 -0.75 25.00
C PHE A 68 -1.34 -0.51 25.88
N LYS A 69 -2.51 -0.28 25.29
CA LYS A 69 -3.75 -0.18 26.08
C LYS A 69 -4.06 -1.47 26.82
N ASN A 70 -3.80 -2.63 26.22
CA ASN A 70 -4.04 -3.90 26.90
C ASN A 70 -3.12 -4.11 28.11
N GLU A 71 -1.88 -3.67 28.01
CA GLU A 71 -0.86 -3.92 29.04
C GLU A 71 -0.88 -2.87 30.16
N PHE A 72 -1.12 -1.60 29.85
CA PHE A 72 -0.96 -0.51 30.82
C PHE A 72 -2.30 -0.03 31.43
N GLU A 73 -3.44 -0.30 30.79
CA GLU A 73 -4.74 0.15 31.30
C GLU A 73 -5.09 -0.55 32.62
N GLY A 74 -5.31 0.23 33.68
CA GLY A 74 -5.66 -0.28 35.02
C GLY A 74 -4.47 -0.78 35.86
N LEU A 75 -3.23 -0.67 35.36
CA LEU A 75 -2.02 -1.02 36.13
C LEU A 75 -1.31 0.22 36.65
N THR A 76 -0.59 0.03 37.77
CA THR A 76 0.24 1.06 38.39
C THR A 76 1.67 0.57 38.53
N PHE A 77 2.64 1.42 38.21
CA PHE A 77 4.06 1.07 38.17
C PHE A 77 4.85 1.93 39.16
N PRO A 78 5.91 1.39 39.78
CA PRO A 78 6.80 2.18 40.61
C PRO A 78 7.52 3.22 39.74
N ASN A 79 7.57 4.45 40.23
CA ASN A 79 8.21 5.56 39.53
C ASN A 79 9.64 5.75 40.05
N ASN A 80 10.60 5.72 39.12
CA ASN A 80 12.01 5.93 39.44
C ASN A 80 12.45 7.38 39.18
N GLN A 81 11.53 8.29 38.84
CA GLN A 81 11.85 9.69 38.59
C GLN A 81 12.00 10.47 39.90
N ALA A 82 13.16 11.11 40.08
CA ALA A 82 13.45 11.95 41.23
C ALA A 82 12.50 13.15 41.29
N GLY A 83 11.73 13.28 42.38
CA GLY A 83 10.79 14.39 42.60
C GLY A 83 9.36 14.16 42.10
N GLY A 84 9.04 12.98 41.56
CA GLY A 84 7.68 12.59 41.16
C GLY A 84 6.95 11.71 42.19
N PRO A 85 5.65 11.41 41.97
CA PRO A 85 4.91 10.44 42.78
C PRO A 85 5.59 9.07 42.74
N LEU A 86 5.66 8.34 43.86
CA LEU A 86 6.30 7.02 43.96
C LEU A 86 5.70 5.96 43.03
N VAL A 87 4.46 6.17 42.61
CA VAL A 87 3.70 5.26 41.75
C VAL A 87 3.09 6.07 40.61
N VAL A 88 3.24 5.59 39.38
CA VAL A 88 2.69 6.18 38.17
C VAL A 88 1.62 5.25 37.60
N ASN A 89 0.47 5.82 37.26
CA ASN A 89 -0.61 5.10 36.59
C ASN A 89 -0.22 4.79 35.13
N GLY A 90 -0.54 3.60 34.65
CA GLY A 90 -0.34 3.20 33.26
C GLY A 90 -1.06 4.10 32.26
N GLU A 91 -2.16 4.76 32.65
CA GLU A 91 -2.82 5.78 31.81
C GLU A 91 -1.94 7.01 31.54
N TYR A 92 -1.17 7.44 32.55
CA TYR A 92 -0.20 8.53 32.39
C TYR A 92 0.96 8.09 31.48
N ILE A 93 1.45 6.86 31.64
CA ILE A 93 2.47 6.27 30.77
C ILE A 93 1.97 6.21 29.31
N LEU A 94 0.73 5.80 29.10
CA LEU A 94 0.12 5.73 27.78
C LEU A 94 0.01 7.10 27.11
N ARG A 95 -0.41 8.12 27.86
CA ARG A 95 -0.67 9.46 27.33
C ARG A 95 0.60 10.28 27.15
N ASP A 96 1.45 10.33 28.16
CA ASP A 96 2.56 11.29 28.23
C ASP A 96 3.88 10.71 27.72
N ILE A 97 4.09 9.40 27.89
CA ILE A 97 5.31 8.72 27.42
C ILE A 97 5.09 8.14 26.01
N TRP A 98 4.04 7.35 25.81
CA TRP A 98 3.79 6.68 24.53
C TRP A 98 2.93 7.50 23.55
N GLN A 99 2.37 8.63 24.00
CA GLN A 99 1.52 9.51 23.18
C GLN A 99 0.39 8.76 22.46
N VAL A 100 -0.21 7.79 23.15
CA VAL A 100 -1.31 6.97 22.63
C VAL A 100 -2.59 7.80 22.62
N GLU A 101 -3.38 7.67 21.56
CA GLU A 101 -4.71 8.30 21.45
C GLU A 101 -5.67 7.67 22.47
N MET A 102 -5.95 8.37 23.57
CA MET A 102 -6.87 7.90 24.63
C MET A 102 -8.36 8.07 24.28
N GLY A 103 -8.70 8.70 23.16
CA GLY A 103 -10.08 8.97 22.74
C GLY A 103 -10.92 7.74 22.37
N TYR A 104 -10.31 6.56 22.24
CA TYR A 104 -10.99 5.32 21.84
C TYR A 104 -10.49 4.13 22.66
N SER A 105 -11.29 3.06 22.79
CA SER A 105 -10.90 1.85 23.54
C SER A 105 -9.98 0.91 22.74
N LYS A 106 -9.30 -0.02 23.42
CA LYS A 106 -8.53 -1.11 22.79
C LYS A 106 -9.35 -1.97 21.82
N TRP A 107 -10.64 -2.12 22.09
CA TRP A 107 -11.57 -2.83 21.20
C TRP A 107 -11.80 -2.12 19.86
N VAL A 108 -11.73 -0.79 19.85
CA VAL A 108 -11.83 -0.01 18.60
C VAL A 108 -10.60 -0.25 17.74
N ASN A 109 -9.40 -0.27 18.34
CA ASN A 109 -8.17 -0.63 17.62
C ASN A 109 -8.27 -2.05 17.04
N LEU A 110 -8.81 -3.01 17.79
CA LEU A 110 -9.05 -4.37 17.29
C LEU A 110 -10.05 -4.40 16.14
N ALA A 111 -11.17 -3.68 16.25
CA ALA A 111 -12.17 -3.58 15.20
C ALA A 111 -11.60 -2.94 13.92
N ILE A 112 -10.76 -1.90 14.05
CA ILE A 112 -10.04 -1.29 12.91
C ILE A 112 -9.12 -2.32 12.25
N LEU A 113 -8.35 -3.10 13.02
CA LEU A 113 -7.48 -4.13 12.47
C LEU A 113 -8.27 -5.20 11.70
N LEU A 114 -9.42 -5.64 12.23
CA LEU A 114 -10.31 -6.58 11.54
C LEU A 114 -10.90 -5.96 10.27
N GLY A 115 -11.33 -4.70 10.34
CA GLY A 115 -11.81 -3.95 9.18
C GLY A 115 -10.75 -3.84 8.08
N MET A 116 -9.48 -3.61 8.46
CA MET A 116 -8.36 -3.60 7.52
C MET A 116 -8.14 -4.95 6.83
N VAL A 117 -8.33 -6.07 7.54
CA VAL A 117 -8.23 -7.42 6.91
C VAL A 117 -9.26 -7.54 5.79
N VAL A 118 -10.51 -7.21 6.08
CA VAL A 118 -11.59 -7.27 5.10
C VAL A 118 -11.30 -6.33 3.93
N LEU A 119 -10.90 -5.08 4.22
CA LEU A 119 -10.56 -4.09 3.20
C LEU A 119 -9.45 -4.58 2.26
N TYR A 120 -8.34 -5.09 2.81
CA TYR A 120 -7.23 -5.61 2.00
C TYR A 120 -7.65 -6.81 1.14
N ARG A 121 -8.50 -7.70 1.67
CA ARG A 121 -9.05 -8.82 0.89
C ARG A 121 -9.96 -8.32 -0.23
N CYS A 122 -10.81 -7.32 0.01
CA CYS A 122 -11.65 -6.71 -1.02
C CYS A 122 -10.81 -6.03 -2.11
N ILE A 123 -9.76 -5.29 -1.74
CA ILE A 123 -8.82 -4.67 -2.69
C ILE A 123 -8.15 -5.73 -3.54
N PHE A 124 -7.64 -6.80 -2.93
CA PHE A 124 -7.05 -7.92 -3.65
C PHE A 124 -8.02 -8.51 -4.69
N LEU A 125 -9.25 -8.82 -4.27
CA LEU A 125 -10.28 -9.36 -5.17
C LEU A 125 -10.63 -8.39 -6.30
N ALA A 126 -10.69 -7.08 -6.00
CA ALA A 126 -10.92 -6.05 -7.01
C ALA A 126 -9.79 -6.01 -8.05
N ILE A 127 -8.53 -6.06 -7.61
CA ILE A 127 -7.37 -6.08 -8.51
C ILE A 127 -7.42 -7.31 -9.42
N ILE A 128 -7.68 -8.50 -8.87
CA ILE A 128 -7.78 -9.73 -9.66
C ILE A 128 -8.89 -9.61 -10.71
N LYS A 129 -10.09 -9.15 -10.32
CA LYS A 129 -11.20 -8.95 -11.25
C LYS A 129 -10.85 -7.95 -12.36
N ILE A 130 -10.19 -6.84 -12.03
CA ILE A 130 -9.78 -5.85 -13.03
C ILE A 130 -8.77 -6.47 -14.00
N VAL A 131 -7.76 -7.16 -13.49
CA VAL A 131 -6.73 -7.82 -14.30
C VAL A 131 -7.32 -8.88 -15.22
N GLU A 132 -8.29 -9.66 -14.75
CA GLU A 132 -9.01 -10.65 -15.56
C GLU A 132 -9.79 -10.01 -16.70
N ASN A 133 -10.44 -8.86 -16.49
CA ASN A 133 -11.19 -8.15 -17.52
C ASN A 133 -10.28 -7.43 -18.53
N VAL A 134 -9.11 -6.93 -18.09
CA VAL A 134 -8.18 -6.18 -18.94
C VAL A 134 -7.37 -7.10 -19.87
N LYS A 135 -6.97 -8.29 -19.39
CA LYS A 135 -6.20 -9.28 -20.18
C LYS A 135 -6.81 -9.61 -21.56
N PRO A 136 -8.11 -9.94 -21.70
CA PRO A 136 -8.71 -10.20 -23.01
C PRO A 136 -8.78 -8.93 -23.88
N VAL A 137 -9.07 -7.77 -23.30
CA VAL A 137 -9.15 -6.49 -24.04
C VAL A 137 -7.80 -6.12 -24.66
N ILE A 138 -6.70 -6.27 -23.91
CA ILE A 138 -5.35 -6.03 -24.42
C ILE A 138 -5.02 -7.01 -25.57
N ARG A 139 -5.39 -8.29 -25.45
CA ARG A 139 -5.17 -9.26 -26.54
C ARG A 139 -5.93 -8.89 -27.80
N VAL A 140 -7.19 -8.45 -27.67
CA VAL A 140 -8.00 -8.01 -28.82
C VAL A 140 -7.42 -6.75 -29.46
N PHE A 141 -6.94 -5.79 -28.67
CA PHE A 141 -6.34 -4.57 -29.21
C PHE A 141 -5.02 -4.86 -29.94
N MET A 142 -4.16 -5.72 -29.37
CA MET A 142 -2.89 -6.09 -30.00
C MET A 142 -3.05 -6.98 -31.24
N SER A 143 -4.20 -7.61 -31.45
CA SER A 143 -4.47 -8.42 -32.64
C SER A 143 -5.07 -7.64 -33.82
N VAL A 144 -5.35 -6.33 -33.66
CA VAL A 144 -5.83 -5.48 -34.76
C VAL A 144 -4.65 -5.14 -35.70
N PRO A 145 -4.64 -5.64 -36.96
CA PRO A 145 -3.57 -5.30 -37.89
C PRO A 145 -3.69 -3.84 -38.38
N PRO A 146 -2.57 -3.16 -38.66
CA PRO A 146 -2.60 -1.80 -39.18
C PRO A 146 -3.27 -1.78 -40.57
N LYS A 147 -4.21 -0.86 -40.76
CA LYS A 147 -4.99 -0.70 -41.99
C LYS A 147 -4.01 -0.43 -43.15
N HIS A 148 -3.83 -1.40 -44.05
CA HIS A 148 -2.95 -1.24 -45.21
C HIS A 148 -3.60 -0.23 -46.17
N THR A 149 -3.09 1.01 -46.17
CA THR A 149 -3.47 2.03 -47.15
C THR A 149 -3.09 1.51 -48.53
N LYS A 150 -4.09 1.22 -49.37
CA LYS A 150 -3.89 0.84 -50.78
C LYS A 150 -3.15 1.97 -51.49
N GLN A 151 -1.87 1.77 -51.82
CA GLN A 151 -1.21 2.65 -52.78
C GLN A 151 -1.84 2.40 -54.16
N VAL A 152 -2.45 3.44 -54.72
CA VAL A 152 -2.94 3.46 -56.10
C VAL A 152 -1.72 3.42 -57.02
N MET A 153 -1.49 2.29 -57.67
CA MET A 153 -0.45 2.14 -58.69
C MET A 153 -0.87 2.96 -59.92
N ALA A 154 -0.30 4.16 -60.07
CA ALA A 154 -0.40 4.93 -61.31
C ALA A 154 0.35 4.18 -62.41
N LYS A 155 -0.38 3.68 -63.42
CA LYS A 155 0.21 3.20 -64.68
C LYS A 155 0.74 4.41 -65.48
N PRO A 156 2.01 4.44 -65.90
CA PRO A 156 2.44 5.37 -66.92
C PRO A 156 1.95 4.86 -68.28
N THR A 157 1.09 5.66 -68.89
CA THR A 157 0.56 5.56 -70.25
C THR A 157 1.70 5.42 -71.29
N ALA A 158 1.46 4.55 -72.27
CA ALA A 158 2.31 4.35 -73.45
C ALA A 158 2.58 5.66 -74.20
N THR A 159 3.80 5.83 -74.73
CA THR A 159 4.14 6.90 -75.68
C THR A 159 4.68 6.25 -76.97
N PRO A 160 4.29 6.74 -78.17
CA PRO A 160 4.39 5.99 -79.42
C PRO A 160 5.78 6.08 -80.07
N LEU A 161 6.03 5.10 -80.94
CA LEU A 161 7.11 5.04 -81.93
C LEU A 161 7.32 6.40 -82.61
N HIS A 162 8.56 6.89 -82.59
CA HIS A 162 9.02 7.85 -83.58
C HIS A 162 10.33 7.36 -84.21
N GLU A 163 10.21 7.19 -85.52
CA GLU A 163 11.19 6.93 -86.56
C GLU A 163 12.28 8.05 -86.57
N ALA A 164 13.56 7.67 -86.68
CA ALA A 164 14.64 8.49 -87.27
C ALA A 164 15.95 7.69 -87.47
N SER A 165 16.20 7.33 -88.74
CA SER A 165 17.49 7.29 -89.46
C SER A 165 18.83 7.40 -88.68
N LEU A 166 19.71 6.39 -88.80
CA LEU A 166 20.81 6.31 -89.80
C LEU A 166 21.43 4.90 -89.80
#